data_AF-A0A2M9BTL4-F1
#
_entry.id   AF-A0A2M9BTL4-F1
#
_cell.length_a   1.000
_cell.length_b   1.000
_cell.length_c   1.000
_cell.angle_alpha   90.00
_cell.angle_beta   90.00
_cell.angle_gamma   90.00
#
_symmetry.space_group_name_H-M   'P 1'
#
loop_
_entity.id
_entity.type
_entity.pdbx_description
1 polymer ?
#
loop_
_entity_poly.entity_id
_entity_poly.type
_entity_poly.pdbx_seq_one_letter_code
_entity_poly.pdbx_strand_id
1 'polypeptide(L)'
;MKTFAHKKNQLYLVLSGIFIVNALLAEIIGVKIFSLEPLIGRPDNLTAGVLIWPVVFVTTDIINEYFGKEGVLRVSYLTAALILFAFLVIYATTKLPPAAFWLEVNNKDPQGQPINIDFAYQMIFRQGLGIIAGSLTAFAIGQVLDATVFQALRRATKGRYVWLRATGSTLVSQLVDSFVVLFVAFYVFGNWSFDQVLDVANTNYWYKFAAAILLTPVLYLAHFLIDRYLGAEETVELQQEAAADVSV
;
A
#
# COMPACT_ATOMS: atom_id res chain seq x y z
N MET A 1 21.50 5.04 28.13
CA MET A 1 20.60 5.78 27.21
C MET A 1 20.88 5.30 25.79
N LYS A 2 19.86 4.98 24.99
CA LYS A 2 20.05 4.71 23.56
C LYS A 2 20.44 6.02 22.87
N THR A 3 21.43 6.01 21.99
CA THR A 3 21.85 7.20 21.21
C THR A 3 20.75 7.61 20.23
N PHE A 4 20.67 8.89 19.88
CA PHE A 4 19.73 9.41 18.88
C PHE A 4 19.80 8.64 17.56
N ALA A 5 21.01 8.42 17.03
CA ALA A 5 21.24 7.63 15.82
C ALA A 5 20.64 6.22 15.90
N HIS A 6 20.74 5.55 17.05
CA HIS A 6 20.13 4.24 17.25
C HIS A 6 18.60 4.31 17.26
N LYS A 7 18.00 5.30 17.95
CA LYS A 7 16.55 5.48 17.96
C LYS A 7 16.00 5.80 16.57
N LYS A 8 16.67 6.69 15.82
CA LYS A 8 16.35 7.06 14.44
C LYS A 8 16.35 5.85 13.52
N ASN A 9 17.45 5.08 13.51
CA ASN A 9 17.55 3.88 12.69
C ASN A 9 16.50 2.83 13.07
N GLN A 10 16.26 2.63 14.36
CA GLN A 10 15.24 1.71 14.85
C GLN A 10 13.84 2.14 14.39
N LEU A 11 13.52 3.43 14.46
CA LEU A 11 12.24 3.97 14.02
C LEU A 11 12.06 3.75 12.51
N TYR A 12 13.05 4.11 11.70
CA TYR A 12 13.01 3.90 10.25
C TYR A 12 12.82 2.43 9.89
N LEU A 13 13.53 1.53 10.58
CA LEU A 13 13.44 0.09 10.36
C LEU A 13 12.05 -0.45 10.70
N VAL A 14 11.48 -0.03 11.85
CA VAL A 14 10.15 -0.47 12.27
C VAL A 14 9.07 0.02 11.30
N LEU A 15 9.09 1.31 10.95
CA LEU A 15 8.15 1.88 9.98
C LEU A 15 8.30 1.23 8.61
N SER A 16 9.54 1.00 8.16
CA SER A 16 9.79 0.29 6.89
C SER A 16 9.25 -1.14 6.91
N GLY A 17 9.43 -1.86 8.02
CA GLY A 17 8.89 -3.21 8.18
C GLY A 17 7.36 -3.23 8.13
N ILE A 18 6.70 -2.30 8.81
CA ILE A 18 5.24 -2.15 8.76
C ILE A 18 4.79 -1.86 7.32
N PHE A 19 5.44 -0.91 6.65
CA PHE A 19 5.12 -0.54 5.27
C PHE A 19 5.29 -1.72 4.30
N ILE A 20 6.45 -2.37 4.30
CA ILE A 20 6.77 -3.49 3.40
C ILE A 20 5.77 -4.63 3.57
N VAL A 21 5.51 -5.05 4.82
CA VAL A 21 4.63 -6.18 5.11
C VAL A 21 3.21 -5.88 4.66
N ASN A 22 2.69 -4.69 4.98
CA ASN A 22 1.32 -4.31 4.61
C ASN A 22 1.16 -4.13 3.09
N ALA A 23 2.13 -3.52 2.41
CA ALA A 23 2.11 -3.39 0.95
C ALA A 23 2.12 -4.78 0.27
N LEU A 24 3.00 -5.68 0.71
CA LEU A 24 3.05 -7.05 0.18
C LEU A 24 1.75 -7.83 0.44
N LEU A 25 1.18 -7.70 1.65
CA LEU A 25 -0.11 -8.32 2.00
C LEU A 25 -1.24 -7.81 1.10
N ALA A 26 -1.31 -6.49 0.87
CA ALA A 26 -2.33 -5.88 0.03
C ALA A 26 -2.33 -6.46 -1.40
N GLU A 27 -1.14 -6.67 -1.97
CA GLU A 27 -0.97 -7.28 -3.29
C GLU A 27 -1.40 -8.76 -3.33
N ILE A 28 -1.08 -9.54 -2.30
CA ILE A 28 -1.40 -10.98 -2.25
C ILE A 28 -2.91 -11.20 -2.04
N ILE A 29 -3.53 -10.49 -1.10
CA ILE A 29 -4.96 -10.67 -0.79
C ILE A 29 -5.88 -9.91 -1.75
N GLY A 30 -5.32 -8.98 -2.55
CA GLY A 30 -6.05 -8.14 -3.50
C GLY A 30 -6.89 -8.90 -4.53
N VAL A 31 -6.57 -10.17 -4.79
CA VAL A 31 -7.35 -11.07 -5.66
C VAL A 31 -8.78 -11.29 -5.21
N LYS A 32 -9.03 -11.21 -3.90
CA LYS A 32 -10.35 -11.50 -3.35
C LYS A 32 -11.20 -10.25 -3.47
N ILE A 33 -12.31 -10.37 -4.20
CA ILE A 33 -13.35 -9.35 -4.25
C ILE A 33 -14.42 -9.70 -3.21
N PHE A 34 -14.83 -8.73 -2.41
CA PHE A 34 -15.92 -8.89 -1.44
C PHE A 34 -17.02 -7.86 -1.70
N SER A 35 -18.26 -8.25 -1.40
CA SER A 35 -19.44 -7.40 -1.55
C SER A 35 -19.71 -6.64 -0.26
N LEU A 36 -20.09 -5.37 -0.40
CA LEU A 36 -20.56 -4.52 0.69
C LEU A 36 -22.05 -4.68 0.97
N GLU A 37 -22.81 -5.36 0.11
CA GLU A 37 -24.26 -5.48 0.23
C GLU A 37 -24.67 -6.22 1.50
N PRO A 38 -24.09 -7.39 1.83
CA PRO A 38 -24.41 -8.10 3.08
C PRO A 38 -23.88 -7.39 4.33
N LEU A 39 -22.92 -6.47 4.18
CA LEU A 39 -22.23 -5.82 5.30
C LEU A 39 -22.91 -4.51 5.70
N ILE A 40 -23.24 -3.67 4.72
CA ILE A 40 -23.72 -2.30 4.91
C ILE A 40 -24.86 -1.91 3.96
N GLY A 41 -25.43 -2.85 3.20
CA GLY A 41 -26.59 -2.62 2.33
C GLY A 41 -26.29 -1.83 1.06
N ARG A 42 -25.02 -1.74 0.65
CA ARG A 42 -24.61 -1.07 -0.60
C ARG A 42 -24.21 -2.09 -1.67
N PRO A 43 -24.67 -1.97 -2.92
CA PRO A 43 -24.34 -2.92 -4.01
C PRO A 43 -22.89 -2.81 -4.53
N ASP A 44 -22.02 -2.15 -3.77
CA ASP A 44 -20.63 -1.87 -4.13
C ASP A 44 -19.73 -3.10 -3.83
N ASN A 45 -18.68 -3.30 -4.63
CA ASN A 45 -17.70 -4.37 -4.43
C ASN A 45 -16.29 -3.77 -4.26
N LEU A 46 -15.49 -4.38 -3.40
CA LEU A 46 -14.13 -3.92 -3.09
C LEU A 46 -13.13 -5.08 -3.13
N THR A 47 -11.86 -4.76 -3.43
CA THR A 47 -10.76 -5.71 -3.27
C THR A 47 -10.43 -5.86 -1.79
N ALA A 48 -10.14 -7.07 -1.32
CA ALA A 48 -9.76 -7.30 0.07
C ALA A 48 -8.46 -6.56 0.45
N GLY A 49 -7.58 -6.29 -0.53
CA GLY A 49 -6.37 -5.50 -0.35
C GLY A 49 -6.64 -4.06 0.09
N VAL A 50 -7.81 -3.50 -0.27
CA VAL A 50 -8.24 -2.14 0.12
C VAL A 50 -8.30 -1.92 1.63
N LEU A 51 -8.45 -3.00 2.41
CA LEU A 51 -8.51 -2.94 3.86
C LEU A 51 -7.16 -2.59 4.49
N ILE A 52 -6.05 -2.87 3.81
CA ILE A 52 -4.69 -2.69 4.33
C ILE A 52 -4.06 -1.35 3.89
N TRP A 53 -4.47 -0.82 2.75
CA TRP A 53 -3.99 0.47 2.21
C TRP A 53 -4.04 1.64 3.21
N PRO A 54 -5.09 1.81 4.06
CA PRO A 54 -5.08 2.69 5.23
C PRO A 54 -3.77 2.73 6.04
N VAL A 55 -3.24 1.54 6.38
CA VAL A 55 -2.03 1.41 7.20
C VAL A 55 -0.80 1.82 6.39
N VAL A 56 -0.78 1.49 5.10
CA VAL A 56 0.28 1.86 4.16
C VAL A 56 0.37 3.39 4.06
N PHE A 57 -0.76 4.08 3.85
CA PHE A 57 -0.79 5.55 3.73
C PHE A 57 -0.30 6.25 5.01
N VAL A 58 -0.84 5.85 6.18
CA VAL A 58 -0.41 6.42 7.46
C VAL A 58 1.09 6.19 7.68
N THR A 59 1.59 5.00 7.35
CA THR A 59 3.02 4.70 7.53
C THR A 59 3.89 5.51 6.57
N THR A 60 3.49 5.66 5.30
CA THR A 60 4.20 6.52 4.33
C THR A 60 4.22 7.97 4.77
N ASP A 61 3.11 8.52 5.23
CA ASP A 61 3.02 9.90 5.73
C ASP A 61 3.96 10.13 6.91
N ILE A 62 4.02 9.17 7.85
CA ILE A 62 4.95 9.23 8.98
C ILE A 62 6.40 9.15 8.49
N ILE A 63 6.71 8.22 7.58
CA ILE A 63 8.07 8.13 7.03
C ILE A 63 8.45 9.44 6.35
N ASN A 64 7.54 10.06 5.60
CA ASN A 64 7.79 11.34 4.95
C ASN A 64 8.02 12.48 5.94
N GLU A 65 7.30 12.47 7.07
CA GLU A 65 7.48 13.48 8.11
C GLU A 65 8.91 13.46 8.67
N TYR A 66 9.35 12.27 9.09
CA TYR A 66 10.56 12.09 9.89
C TYR A 66 11.78 11.71 9.03
N PHE A 67 11.59 11.26 7.79
CA PHE A 67 12.66 10.76 6.93
C PHE A 67 12.64 11.36 5.51
N GLY A 68 11.71 12.28 5.24
CA GLY A 68 11.63 13.02 3.99
C GLY A 68 11.25 12.15 2.80
N LYS A 69 11.35 12.74 1.61
CA LYS A 69 11.01 12.06 0.36
C LYS A 69 12.00 10.96 0.05
N GLU A 70 13.30 11.19 0.27
CA GLU A 70 14.33 10.17 0.04
C GLU A 70 14.10 8.93 0.93
N GLY A 71 13.66 9.12 2.17
CA GLY A 71 13.27 8.03 3.06
C GLY A 71 12.09 7.21 2.52
N VAL A 72 11.05 7.87 2.01
CA VAL A 72 9.90 7.22 1.37
C VAL A 72 10.29 6.51 0.09
N LEU A 73 11.07 7.14 -0.79
CA LEU A 73 11.50 6.54 -2.06
C LEU A 73 12.38 5.31 -1.82
N ARG A 74 13.33 5.38 -0.89
CA ARG A 74 14.21 4.25 -0.55
C ARG A 74 13.40 3.03 -0.09
N VAL A 75 12.44 3.21 0.83
CA VAL A 75 11.60 2.09 1.29
C VAL A 75 10.64 1.62 0.19
N SER A 76 10.10 2.54 -0.62
CA SER A 76 9.16 2.21 -1.70
C SER A 76 9.81 1.38 -2.79
N TYR A 77 11.02 1.74 -3.23
CA TYR A 77 11.74 0.95 -4.24
C TYR A 77 12.17 -0.42 -3.71
N LEU A 78 12.61 -0.49 -2.44
CA LEU A 78 12.87 -1.77 -1.79
C LEU A 78 11.61 -2.64 -1.76
N THR A 79 10.48 -2.05 -1.37
CA THR A 79 9.18 -2.73 -1.30
C THR A 79 8.75 -3.23 -2.69
N ALA A 80 8.90 -2.40 -3.72
CA ALA A 80 8.61 -2.79 -5.09
C ALA A 80 9.48 -3.98 -5.54
N ALA A 81 10.78 -3.96 -5.25
CA ALA A 81 11.67 -5.08 -5.55
C ALA A 81 11.27 -6.36 -4.81
N LEU A 82 10.87 -6.25 -3.54
CA LEU A 82 10.40 -7.39 -2.73
C LEU A 82 9.06 -7.96 -3.22
N ILE A 83 8.13 -7.10 -3.63
CA ILE A 83 6.86 -7.50 -4.26
C ILE A 83 7.13 -8.25 -5.56
N LEU A 84 8.00 -7.71 -6.42
CA LEU A 84 8.41 -8.38 -7.66
C LEU A 84 9.02 -9.75 -7.37
N PHE A 85 9.94 -9.83 -6.40
CA PHE A 85 10.53 -11.10 -5.98
C PHE A 85 9.46 -12.09 -5.50
N ALA A 86 8.55 -11.65 -4.63
CA ALA A 86 7.46 -12.50 -4.14
C ALA A 86 6.59 -13.03 -5.29
N PHE A 87 6.24 -12.19 -6.26
CA PHE A 87 5.48 -12.61 -7.41
C PHE A 87 6.22 -13.59 -8.33
N LEU A 88 7.53 -13.43 -8.52
CA LEU A 88 8.34 -14.40 -9.26
C LEU A 88 8.37 -15.76 -8.56
N VAL A 89 8.50 -15.78 -7.24
CA VAL A 89 8.45 -17.00 -6.44
C VAL A 89 7.07 -17.64 -6.53
N ILE A 90 6.00 -16.87 -6.34
CA ILE A 90 4.61 -17.35 -6.47
C ILE A 90 4.39 -17.96 -7.86
N TYR A 91 4.78 -17.24 -8.92
CA TYR A 91 4.69 -17.75 -10.28
C TYR A 91 5.42 -19.08 -10.45
N ALA A 92 6.66 -19.19 -9.98
CA ALA A 92 7.43 -20.43 -10.05
C ALA A 92 6.73 -21.58 -9.30
N THR A 93 6.20 -21.31 -8.10
CA THR A 93 5.50 -22.34 -7.30
C THR A 93 4.23 -22.85 -7.97
N THR A 94 3.47 -22.00 -8.67
CA THR A 94 2.27 -22.44 -9.43
C THR A 94 2.58 -23.33 -10.64
N LYS A 95 3.86 -23.43 -11.04
CA LYS A 95 4.30 -24.29 -12.15
C LYS A 95 4.87 -25.63 -11.69
N LEU A 96 5.05 -25.83 -10.39
CA LEU A 96 5.56 -27.07 -9.86
C LEU A 96 4.51 -28.18 -10.01
N PRO A 97 4.90 -29.42 -10.35
CA PRO A 97 3.96 -30.53 -10.40
C PRO A 97 3.43 -30.82 -8.98
N PRO A 98 2.11 -30.96 -8.80
CA PRO A 98 1.55 -31.27 -7.49
C PRO A 98 1.90 -32.71 -7.10
N ALA A 99 2.20 -32.92 -5.81
CA ALA A 99 2.43 -34.26 -5.29
C ALA A 99 1.10 -35.04 -5.20
N ALA A 100 1.12 -36.34 -5.54
CA ALA A 100 -0.09 -37.19 -5.53
C ALA A 100 -0.80 -37.19 -4.16
N PHE A 101 -0.05 -37.34 -3.06
CA PHE A 101 -0.62 -37.33 -1.71
C PHE A 101 -1.29 -35.99 -1.37
N TRP A 102 -0.78 -34.87 -1.88
CA TRP A 102 -1.33 -33.55 -1.62
C TRP A 102 -2.66 -33.36 -2.35
N LEU A 103 -2.78 -33.89 -3.57
CA LEU A 103 -4.05 -33.95 -4.29
C LEU A 103 -5.08 -34.79 -3.53
N GLU A 104 -4.69 -35.99 -3.05
CA GLU A 104 -5.59 -36.91 -2.35
C GLU A 104 -6.11 -36.32 -1.03
N VAL A 105 -5.25 -35.69 -0.23
CA VAL A 105 -5.64 -35.11 1.07
C VAL A 105 -6.55 -33.89 0.91
N ASN A 106 -6.45 -33.16 -0.21
CA ASN A 106 -7.20 -31.92 -0.45
C ASN A 106 -8.23 -32.05 -1.60
N ASN A 107 -8.63 -33.27 -1.95
CA ASN A 107 -9.55 -33.51 -3.08
C ASN A 107 -11.02 -33.24 -2.74
N LYS A 108 -11.35 -32.88 -1.50
CA LYS A 108 -12.72 -32.62 -1.06
C LYS A 108 -12.81 -31.41 -0.14
N ASP A 109 -13.94 -30.73 -0.20
CA ASP A 109 -14.32 -29.69 0.77
C ASP A 109 -14.83 -30.31 2.09
N PRO A 110 -15.09 -29.50 3.14
CA PRO A 110 -15.67 -29.98 4.40
C PRO A 110 -17.05 -30.64 4.24
N GLN A 111 -17.74 -30.44 3.12
CA GLN A 111 -19.04 -31.02 2.76
C GLN A 111 -18.90 -32.29 1.90
N GLY A 112 -17.67 -32.74 1.65
CA GLY A 112 -17.35 -33.93 0.87
C GLY A 112 -17.43 -33.76 -0.65
N GLN A 113 -17.62 -32.54 -1.17
CA GLN A 113 -17.68 -32.26 -2.61
C GLN A 113 -16.27 -32.28 -3.21
N PRO A 114 -16.08 -32.83 -4.42
CA PRO A 114 -14.77 -32.91 -5.05
C PRO A 114 -14.23 -31.52 -5.41
N ILE A 115 -12.95 -31.28 -5.08
CA ILE A 115 -12.20 -30.07 -5.41
C ILE A 115 -10.92 -30.46 -6.15
N ASN A 116 -10.59 -29.71 -7.20
CA ASN A 116 -9.25 -29.73 -7.79
C ASN A 116 -8.38 -28.66 -7.10
N ILE A 117 -7.62 -29.08 -6.08
CA ILE A 117 -6.82 -28.17 -5.26
C ILE A 117 -5.69 -27.50 -6.05
N ASP A 118 -5.08 -28.20 -7.01
CA ASP A 118 -4.01 -27.65 -7.85
C ASP A 118 -4.55 -26.53 -8.74
N PHE A 119 -5.70 -26.76 -9.36
CA PHE A 119 -6.38 -25.73 -10.16
C PHE A 119 -6.78 -24.53 -9.30
N ALA A 120 -7.30 -24.74 -8.08
CA ALA A 120 -7.64 -23.65 -7.17
C ALA A 120 -6.39 -22.85 -6.74
N TYR A 121 -5.29 -23.54 -6.40
CA TYR A 121 -4.02 -22.92 -6.05
C TYR A 121 -3.50 -22.05 -7.20
N GLN A 122 -3.47 -22.61 -8.42
CA GLN A 122 -3.12 -21.86 -9.61
C GLN A 122 -4.07 -20.69 -9.80
N MET A 123 -5.39 -20.86 -9.72
CA MET A 123 -6.34 -19.78 -9.96
C MET A 123 -6.18 -18.59 -8.99
N ILE A 124 -5.94 -18.86 -7.71
CA ILE A 124 -5.75 -17.81 -6.69
C ILE A 124 -4.45 -17.04 -6.93
N PHE A 125 -3.36 -17.75 -7.26
CA PHE A 125 -2.03 -17.15 -7.39
C PHE A 125 -1.66 -16.72 -8.81
N ARG A 126 -2.43 -17.12 -9.82
CA ARG A 126 -2.28 -16.76 -11.24
C ARG A 126 -2.96 -15.43 -11.53
N GLN A 127 -2.71 -14.42 -10.69
CA GLN A 127 -2.82 -13.04 -11.14
C GLN A 127 -1.87 -12.89 -12.33
N GLY A 128 -2.41 -12.59 -13.51
CA GLY A 128 -1.61 -12.52 -14.73
C GLY A 128 -0.42 -11.57 -14.56
N LEU A 129 0.69 -11.86 -15.26
CA LEU A 129 1.89 -11.00 -15.27
C LEU A 129 1.57 -9.51 -15.55
N GLY A 130 0.50 -9.24 -16.30
CA GLY A 130 0.03 -7.87 -16.57
C GLY A 130 -0.55 -7.16 -15.34
N ILE A 131 -1.26 -7.86 -14.45
CA ILE A 131 -1.76 -7.27 -13.20
C ILE A 131 -0.59 -6.96 -12.26
N ILE A 132 0.38 -7.87 -12.17
CA ILE A 132 1.60 -7.68 -11.40
C ILE A 132 2.41 -6.48 -11.90
N ALA A 133 2.65 -6.40 -13.21
CA ALA A 133 3.39 -5.27 -13.80
C ALA A 133 2.60 -3.95 -13.64
N GLY A 134 1.27 -4.02 -13.79
CA GLY A 134 0.37 -2.90 -13.58
C GLY A 134 0.40 -2.38 -12.15
N SER A 135 0.22 -3.24 -11.15
CA SER A 135 0.21 -2.86 -9.73
C SER A 135 1.56 -2.37 -9.25
N LEU A 136 2.66 -2.97 -9.72
CA LEU A 136 4.00 -2.51 -9.35
C LEU A 136 4.32 -1.13 -9.93
N THR A 137 3.91 -0.90 -11.18
CA THR A 137 4.06 0.42 -11.84
C THR A 137 3.19 1.46 -11.15
N ALA A 138 1.95 1.10 -10.83
CA ALA A 138 1.01 1.91 -10.07
C ALA A 138 1.60 2.37 -8.75
N PHE A 139 2.04 1.40 -7.96
CA PHE A 139 2.60 1.59 -6.66
C PHE A 139 3.81 2.52 -6.73
N ALA A 140 4.77 2.25 -7.63
CA ALA A 140 5.95 3.08 -7.78
C ALA A 140 5.61 4.55 -8.14
N ILE A 141 4.72 4.76 -9.11
CA ILE A 141 4.28 6.11 -9.51
C ILE A 141 3.54 6.79 -8.36
N GLY A 142 2.62 6.07 -7.71
CA GLY A 142 1.84 6.55 -6.58
C GLY A 142 2.71 7.00 -5.42
N GLN A 143 3.70 6.20 -5.02
CA GLN A 143 4.64 6.56 -3.94
C GLN A 143 5.49 7.79 -4.31
N VAL A 144 5.96 7.90 -5.55
CA VAL A 144 6.73 9.08 -6.01
C VAL A 144 5.88 10.34 -5.97
N LEU A 145 4.64 10.26 -6.45
CA LEU A 145 3.73 11.39 -6.46
C LEU A 145 3.34 11.80 -5.05
N ASP A 146 2.97 10.84 -4.21
CA ASP A 146 2.61 11.07 -2.81
C ASP A 146 3.73 11.79 -2.06
N ALA A 147 4.95 11.26 -2.16
CA ALA A 147 6.10 11.84 -1.49
C ALA A 147 6.38 13.26 -1.97
N THR A 148 6.23 13.52 -3.27
CA THR A 148 6.48 14.83 -3.88
C THR A 148 5.40 15.85 -3.49
N VAL A 149 4.12 15.47 -3.48
CA VAL A 149 3.03 16.37 -3.10
C VAL A 149 3.10 16.69 -1.60
N PHE A 150 3.39 15.70 -0.75
CA PHE A 150 3.55 15.92 0.69
C PHE A 150 4.63 16.99 0.96
N GLN A 151 5.78 16.89 0.28
CA GLN A 151 6.84 17.88 0.42
C GLN A 151 6.45 19.26 -0.11
N ALA A 152 5.75 19.32 -1.25
CA ALA A 152 5.26 20.58 -1.79
C ALA A 152 4.31 21.25 -0.78
N LEU A 153 3.39 20.49 -0.17
CA LEU A 153 2.49 20.98 0.87
C LEU A 153 3.24 21.37 2.13
N ARG A 154 4.27 20.62 2.55
CA ARG A 154 5.14 20.97 3.68
C ARG A 154 5.85 22.30 3.49
N ARG A 155 6.40 22.55 2.29
CA ARG A 155 7.07 23.81 1.93
C ARG A 155 6.08 24.97 1.87
N ALA A 156 4.92 24.76 1.24
CA ALA A 156 3.87 25.78 1.13
C ALA A 156 3.31 26.20 2.49
N THR A 157 3.15 25.25 3.40
CA THR A 157 2.61 25.50 4.75
C THR A 157 3.67 25.90 5.78
N LYS A 158 4.95 25.98 5.38
CA LYS A 158 6.08 26.21 6.30
C LYS A 158 6.09 25.23 7.49
N GLY A 159 5.72 23.97 7.22
CA GLY A 159 5.62 22.91 8.23
C GLY A 159 4.40 23.01 9.17
N ARG A 160 3.46 23.93 8.92
CA ARG A 160 2.23 24.04 9.73
C ARG A 160 1.15 23.10 9.18
N TYR A 161 0.35 22.51 10.07
CA TYR A 161 -0.77 21.60 9.75
C TYR A 161 -0.35 20.23 9.16
N VAL A 162 0.01 19.30 10.05
CA VAL A 162 0.36 17.92 9.67
C VAL A 162 -0.75 17.22 8.88
N TRP A 163 -2.01 17.38 9.30
CA TRP A 163 -3.15 16.78 8.60
C TRP A 163 -3.28 17.24 7.15
N LEU A 164 -2.99 18.52 6.86
CA LEU A 164 -3.21 19.08 5.53
C LEU A 164 -2.22 18.49 4.53
N ARG A 165 -0.97 18.30 4.94
CA ARG A 165 0.04 17.67 4.07
C ARG A 165 -0.13 16.17 3.96
N ALA A 166 -0.45 15.46 5.05
CA ALA A 166 -0.63 14.00 5.04
C ALA A 166 -1.91 13.56 4.30
N THR A 167 -3.05 14.12 4.70
CA THR A 167 -4.31 13.85 4.00
C THR A 167 -4.28 14.48 2.61
N GLY A 168 -3.78 15.70 2.45
CA GLY A 168 -3.71 16.35 1.14
C GLY A 168 -2.81 15.63 0.13
N SER A 169 -1.64 15.12 0.53
CA SER A 169 -0.79 14.29 -0.35
C SER A 169 -1.50 13.02 -0.73
N THR A 170 -2.09 12.31 0.24
CA THR A 170 -2.86 11.11 0.00
C THR A 170 -3.99 11.38 -0.99
N LEU A 171 -4.75 12.47 -0.84
CA LEU A 171 -5.85 12.77 -1.76
C LEU A 171 -5.37 13.02 -3.19
N VAL A 172 -4.32 13.82 -3.37
CA VAL A 172 -3.79 14.10 -4.72
C VAL A 172 -3.13 12.85 -5.32
N SER A 173 -2.38 12.10 -4.52
CA SER A 173 -1.71 10.88 -4.99
C SER A 173 -2.72 9.82 -5.36
N GLN A 174 -3.76 9.63 -4.55
CA GLN A 174 -4.82 8.67 -4.82
C GLN A 174 -5.74 9.08 -5.97
N LEU A 175 -5.88 10.38 -6.29
CA LEU A 175 -6.58 10.81 -7.49
C LEU A 175 -5.82 10.35 -8.74
N VAL A 176 -4.53 10.61 -8.81
CA VAL A 176 -3.71 10.20 -9.97
C VAL A 176 -3.59 8.68 -10.02
N ASP A 177 -3.36 8.01 -8.88
CA ASP A 177 -3.35 6.55 -8.80
C ASP A 177 -4.67 5.98 -9.32
N SER A 178 -5.81 6.42 -8.78
CA SER A 178 -7.09 5.83 -9.15
C SER A 178 -7.47 6.05 -10.62
N PHE A 179 -7.02 7.13 -11.26
CA PHE A 179 -7.41 7.41 -12.65
C PHE A 179 -6.33 7.02 -13.67
N VAL A 180 -5.08 7.43 -13.45
CA VAL A 180 -3.98 7.21 -14.41
C VAL A 180 -3.54 5.75 -14.40
N VAL A 181 -3.45 5.13 -13.22
CA VAL A 181 -3.05 3.73 -13.16
C VAL A 181 -4.11 2.83 -13.74
N LEU A 182 -5.37 2.97 -13.31
CA LEU A 182 -6.45 2.11 -13.81
C LEU A 182 -6.63 2.27 -15.31
N PHE A 183 -6.43 3.47 -15.85
CA PHE A 183 -6.38 3.70 -17.29
C PHE A 183 -5.24 2.91 -17.96
N VAL A 184 -4.01 2.98 -17.45
CA VAL A 184 -2.89 2.23 -18.03
C VAL A 184 -3.10 0.71 -17.90
N ALA A 185 -3.44 0.22 -16.71
CA ALA A 185 -3.52 -1.20 -16.43
C ALA A 185 -4.71 -1.90 -17.13
N PHE A 186 -5.90 -1.28 -17.14
CA PHE A 186 -7.13 -1.94 -17.59
C PHE A 186 -7.66 -1.45 -18.94
N TYR A 187 -7.36 -0.20 -19.34
CA TYR A 187 -7.75 0.30 -20.65
C TYR A 187 -6.64 0.12 -21.69
N VAL A 188 -5.38 0.45 -21.37
CA VAL A 188 -4.26 0.32 -22.34
C VAL A 188 -3.79 -1.13 -22.46
N PHE A 189 -3.59 -1.82 -21.33
CA PHE A 189 -3.11 -3.21 -21.31
C PHE A 189 -4.21 -4.26 -21.06
N GLY A 190 -5.43 -3.81 -20.75
CA GLY A 190 -6.58 -4.67 -20.48
C GLY A 190 -7.63 -4.61 -21.58
N ASN A 191 -8.84 -5.04 -21.23
CA ASN A 191 -9.99 -5.12 -22.13
C ASN A 191 -11.20 -4.33 -21.60
N TRP A 192 -10.99 -3.41 -20.66
CA TRP A 192 -12.06 -2.61 -20.08
C TRP A 192 -12.41 -1.44 -20.99
N SER A 193 -13.68 -1.06 -21.04
CA SER A 193 -14.08 0.18 -21.68
C SER A 193 -13.61 1.38 -20.85
N PHE A 194 -13.51 2.54 -21.49
CA PHE A 194 -13.16 3.78 -20.81
C PHE A 194 -14.16 4.13 -19.70
N ASP A 195 -15.45 3.90 -19.93
CA ASP A 195 -16.51 4.14 -18.94
C ASP A 195 -16.36 3.22 -17.72
N GLN A 196 -15.99 1.95 -17.92
CA GLN A 196 -15.72 1.00 -16.83
C GLN A 196 -14.54 1.45 -15.98
N VAL A 197 -13.46 1.92 -16.61
CA VAL A 197 -12.29 2.46 -15.89
C VAL A 197 -12.69 3.69 -15.07
N LEU A 198 -13.44 4.63 -15.64
CA LEU A 198 -13.85 5.85 -14.94
C LEU A 198 -14.75 5.55 -13.73
N ASP A 199 -15.71 4.64 -13.87
CA ASP A 199 -16.65 4.31 -12.79
C ASP A 199 -15.93 3.65 -11.60
N VAL A 200 -15.05 2.70 -11.89
CA VAL A 200 -14.23 2.01 -10.88
C VAL A 200 -13.19 2.95 -10.26
N ALA A 201 -12.55 3.81 -11.06
CA ALA A 201 -11.62 4.82 -10.60
C ALA A 201 -12.27 5.81 -9.62
N ASN A 202 -13.46 6.32 -9.99
CA ASN A 202 -14.20 7.27 -9.17
C ASN A 202 -14.61 6.65 -7.82
N THR A 203 -15.12 5.42 -7.83
CA THR A 203 -15.53 4.72 -6.61
C THR A 203 -14.32 4.42 -5.71
N ASN A 204 -13.20 3.95 -6.28
CA ASN A 204 -11.96 3.74 -5.52
C ASN A 204 -11.43 5.02 -4.90
N TYR A 205 -11.45 6.12 -5.66
CA TYR A 205 -10.99 7.42 -5.18
C TYR A 205 -11.79 7.88 -3.97
N TRP A 206 -13.14 7.85 -4.03
CA TRP A 206 -13.97 8.29 -2.91
C TRP A 206 -13.86 7.39 -1.68
N TYR A 207 -13.70 6.08 -1.87
CA TYR A 207 -13.40 5.18 -0.75
C TYR A 207 -12.08 5.56 -0.07
N LYS A 208 -11.00 5.72 -0.85
CA LYS A 208 -9.68 6.08 -0.33
C LYS A 208 -9.69 7.47 0.32
N PHE A 209 -10.43 8.42 -0.26
CA PHE A 209 -10.66 9.75 0.28
C PHE A 209 -11.31 9.67 1.68
N ALA A 210 -12.41 8.93 1.81
CA ALA A 210 -13.10 8.77 3.08
C ALA A 210 -12.20 8.08 4.12
N ALA A 211 -11.48 7.03 3.72
CA ALA A 211 -10.54 6.33 4.59
C ALA A 211 -9.43 7.26 5.10
N ALA A 212 -8.82 8.08 4.23
CA ALA A 212 -7.75 9.00 4.59
C ALA A 212 -8.20 10.04 5.64
N ILE A 213 -9.41 10.56 5.51
CA ILE A 213 -10.00 11.50 6.48
C ILE A 213 -10.30 10.80 7.81
N LEU A 214 -10.89 9.61 7.76
CA LEU A 214 -11.20 8.83 8.97
C LEU A 214 -9.95 8.42 9.76
N LEU A 215 -8.81 8.29 9.09
CA LEU A 215 -7.53 7.92 9.70
C LEU A 215 -6.72 9.11 10.22
N THR A 216 -7.13 10.34 9.94
CA THR A 216 -6.43 11.53 10.47
C THR A 216 -6.21 11.47 12.00
N PRO A 217 -7.17 11.02 12.85
CA PRO A 217 -6.91 10.87 14.28
C PRO A 217 -5.81 9.84 14.62
N VAL A 218 -5.74 8.74 13.87
CA VAL A 218 -4.72 7.69 14.04
C VAL A 218 -3.34 8.23 13.69
N LEU A 219 -3.25 9.06 12.64
CA LEU A 219 -2.02 9.77 12.29
C LEU A 219 -1.53 10.61 13.47
N TYR A 220 -2.39 11.47 14.04
CA TYR A 220 -1.99 12.30 15.20
C TYR A 220 -1.55 11.47 16.41
N LEU A 221 -2.21 10.34 16.67
CA LEU A 221 -1.78 9.42 17.73
C LEU A 221 -0.38 8.86 17.46
N ALA A 222 -0.10 8.45 16.22
CA ALA A 222 1.20 7.93 15.85
C ALA A 222 2.32 8.98 16.01
N HIS A 223 2.09 10.21 15.57
CA HIS A 223 3.03 11.32 15.79
C HIS A 223 3.29 11.53 17.29
N PHE A 224 2.23 11.58 18.10
CA PHE A 224 2.39 11.73 19.56
C PHE A 224 3.26 10.63 20.19
N LEU A 225 3.09 9.38 19.76
CA LEU A 225 3.89 8.26 20.26
C LEU A 225 5.35 8.33 19.79
N ILE A 226 5.59 8.74 18.54
CA ILE A 226 6.93 8.88 17.97
C ILE A 226 7.68 10.04 18.63
N ASP A 227 7.03 11.20 18.77
CA ASP A 227 7.60 12.38 19.41
C ASP A 227 7.98 12.08 20.87
N ARG A 228 7.18 11.28 21.56
CA ARG A 228 7.49 10.80 22.92
C ARG A 228 8.68 9.83 22.96
N TYR A 229 8.81 8.98 21.94
CA TYR A 229 9.91 8.01 21.86
C TYR A 229 11.26 8.66 21.54
N LEU A 230 11.27 9.63 20.62
CA LEU A 230 12.45 10.40 20.25
C LEU A 230 12.80 11.39 21.37
N GLY A 231 11.82 12.17 21.83
CA GLY A 231 12.02 13.33 22.69
C GLY A 231 12.02 14.62 21.87
N ALA A 232 11.71 15.76 22.51
CA ALA A 232 11.41 17.01 21.81
C ALA A 232 12.56 17.53 20.92
N GLU A 233 13.79 17.53 21.43
CA GLU A 233 14.97 18.02 20.68
C GLU A 233 15.29 17.12 19.48
N GLU A 234 15.41 15.81 19.72
CA GLU A 234 15.66 14.78 18.68
C GLU A 234 14.57 14.75 17.61
N THR A 235 13.32 15.02 17.99
CA THR A 235 12.16 15.12 17.06
C THR A 235 12.32 16.30 16.11
N VAL A 236 12.63 17.48 16.65
CA VAL A 236 12.78 18.70 15.85
C VAL A 236 13.98 18.56 14.91
N GLU A 237 15.09 18.02 15.39
CA GLU A 237 16.27 17.73 14.58
C GLU A 237 15.93 16.81 13.40
N LEU A 238 15.28 15.67 13.67
CA LEU A 238 14.91 14.71 12.64
C LEU A 238 13.91 15.28 11.62
N GLN A 239 12.92 16.06 12.08
CA GLN A 239 11.98 16.74 11.19
C GLN A 239 12.67 17.79 10.32
N GLN A 240 13.67 18.51 10.82
CA GLN A 240 14.45 19.46 10.02
C GLN A 240 15.28 18.76 8.96
N GLU A 241 15.95 17.65 9.31
CA GLU A 241 16.67 16.82 8.34
C GLU A 241 15.74 16.29 7.24
N ALA A 242 14.53 15.84 7.61
CA ALA A 242 13.52 15.38 6.68
C ALA A 242 12.98 16.49 5.77
N ALA A 243 12.85 17.71 6.29
CA ALA A 243 12.44 18.86 5.48
C ALA A 243 13.51 19.25 4.44
N ALA A 244 14.78 18.97 4.76
CA ALA A 244 15.94 19.21 3.88
C ALA A 244 16.31 17.99 3.02
N ASP A 245 15.59 16.87 3.13
CA ASP A 245 15.88 15.60 2.42
C ASP A 245 17.27 15.01 2.69
N VAL A 246 17.81 15.19 3.90
CA VAL A 246 19.14 14.67 4.30
C VAL A 246 19.07 13.66 5.45
N SER A 247 17.87 13.24 5.83
CA SER A 247 17.65 12.36 6.97
C SER A 247 18.06 10.89 6.75
N VAL A 248 18.28 10.43 5.52
CA VAL A 248 18.45 9.01 5.15
C VAL A 248 19.57 8.79 4.13
#